data_AF-A0A9Q0FLR8-F1
#
_entry.id   AF-A0A9Q0FLR8-F1
#
_cell.length_a   1.000
_cell.length_b   1.000
_cell.length_c   1.000
_cell.angle_alpha   90.00
_cell.angle_beta   90.00
_cell.angle_gamma   90.00
#
_symmetry.space_group_name_H-M   'P 1'
#
loop_
_entity.id
_entity.type
_entity.pdbx_description
1 polymer ?
#
loop_
_entity_poly.entity_id
_entity_poly.type
_entity_poly.pdbx_seq_one_letter_code
_entity_poly.pdbx_strand_id
1 'polypeptide(L)'
;MVSSTSFLVPFLLVSLLCMMTPSFAITESEIKDICANSMDPSFCSDFMKSDRRLASADLEGVAQISIDTGHSKATDNLNFVKSLAQKTTDHKLQDIYKSCATNYEDAVASYFKF
;
A
#
# COMPACT_ATOMS: atom_id res chain seq x y z
N MET A 1 -6.51 23.48 -54.54
CA MET A 1 -7.13 22.34 -53.83
C MET A 1 -6.20 21.96 -52.69
N VAL A 2 -6.46 22.40 -51.46
CA VAL A 2 -5.67 22.00 -50.29
C VAL A 2 -6.10 20.58 -49.94
N SER A 3 -5.16 19.64 -50.00
CA SER A 3 -5.44 18.22 -49.82
C SER A 3 -6.00 17.97 -48.42
N SER A 4 -7.13 17.28 -48.31
CA SER A 4 -7.76 16.90 -47.03
C SER A 4 -6.81 16.11 -46.11
N THR A 5 -5.75 15.52 -46.67
CA THR A 5 -4.66 14.86 -45.93
C THR A 5 -3.85 15.84 -45.07
N SER A 6 -3.82 17.12 -45.40
CA SER A 6 -3.03 18.16 -44.71
C SER A 6 -3.57 18.51 -43.32
N PHE A 7 -4.86 18.28 -43.06
CA PHE A 7 -5.50 18.55 -41.76
C PHE A 7 -5.51 17.34 -40.83
N LEU A 8 -5.36 16.12 -41.36
CA LEU A 8 -5.36 14.89 -40.58
C LEU A 8 -4.08 14.75 -39.75
N VAL A 9 -2.93 15.14 -40.29
CA VAL A 9 -1.63 15.06 -39.61
C VAL A 9 -1.58 15.89 -38.31
N PRO A 10 -1.93 17.19 -38.29
CA PRO A 10 -1.96 17.95 -37.05
C PRO A 10 -3.02 17.44 -36.06
N PHE A 11 -4.16 16.93 -36.55
CA PHE A 11 -5.20 16.35 -35.68
C PHE A 11 -4.73 15.05 -34.99
N LEU A 12 -4.03 14.18 -35.72
CA LEU A 12 -3.43 12.96 -35.18
C LEU A 12 -2.31 13.27 -34.18
N LEU A 13 -1.50 14.30 -34.45
CA LEU A 13 -0.44 14.75 -33.52
C LEU A 13 -1.03 15.31 -32.22
N VAL A 14 -2.06 16.16 -32.31
CA VAL A 14 -2.77 16.69 -31.12
C VAL A 14 -3.45 15.56 -30.35
N SER A 15 -4.08 14.60 -31.04
CA SER A 15 -4.69 13.44 -30.41
C SER A 15 -3.66 12.54 -29.71
N LEU A 16 -2.46 12.35 -30.27
CA LEU A 16 -1.38 11.60 -29.63
C LEU A 16 -0.87 12.31 -28.37
N LEU A 17 -0.72 13.63 -28.43
CA LEU A 17 -0.30 14.45 -27.29
C LEU A 17 -1.33 14.42 -26.16
N CYS A 18 -2.62 14.40 -26.46
CA CYS A 18 -3.69 14.26 -25.45
C CYS A 18 -3.72 12.87 -24.77
N MET A 19 -3.11 11.85 -25.36
CA MET A 19 -3.02 10.51 -24.76
C MET A 19 -1.85 10.39 -23.77
N MET A 20 -0.91 11.34 -23.79
CA MET A 20 0.19 11.40 -22.81
C MET A 20 -0.27 12.14 -21.56
N THR A 21 -1.03 11.45 -20.71
CA THR A 21 -1.26 11.93 -19.35
C THR A 21 0.03 11.74 -18.54
N PRO A 22 0.56 12.78 -17.87
CA PRO A 22 1.69 12.58 -16.95
C PRO A 22 1.28 11.57 -15.88
N SER A 23 2.12 10.57 -15.66
CA SER A 23 1.96 9.62 -14.56
C SER A 23 2.43 10.31 -13.29
N PHE A 24 1.59 10.31 -12.26
CA PHE A 24 1.98 10.72 -10.90
C PHE A 24 2.49 9.54 -10.07
N ALA A 25 2.61 8.35 -10.66
CA ALA A 25 3.09 7.17 -9.96
C ALA A 25 4.54 7.33 -9.51
N ILE A 26 4.85 6.79 -8.32
CA ILE A 26 6.22 6.77 -7.81
C ILE A 26 7.15 5.97 -8.73
N THR A 27 8.38 6.44 -8.84
CA THR A 27 9.44 5.85 -9.65
C THR A 27 10.16 4.72 -8.89
N GLU A 28 10.84 3.84 -9.64
CA GLU A 28 11.70 2.80 -9.06
C GLU A 28 12.80 3.38 -8.13
N SER A 29 13.31 4.57 -8.42
CA SER A 29 14.25 5.26 -7.54
C SER A 29 13.60 5.70 -6.24
N GLU A 30 12.38 6.23 -6.29
CA GLU A 30 11.64 6.60 -5.08
C GLU A 30 11.28 5.37 -4.25
N ILE A 31 10.88 4.27 -4.87
CA ILE A 31 10.67 2.98 -4.18
C ILE A 31 11.95 2.54 -3.46
N LYS A 32 13.09 2.60 -4.14
CA LYS A 32 14.38 2.24 -3.56
C LYS A 32 14.72 3.11 -2.35
N ASP A 33 14.50 4.42 -2.46
CA ASP A 33 14.77 5.37 -1.38
C ASP A 33 13.83 5.16 -0.18
N ILE A 34 12.53 4.94 -0.43
CA ILE A 34 11.55 4.60 0.62
C ILE A 34 11.97 3.31 1.33
N CYS A 35 12.25 2.24 0.59
CA CYS A 35 12.57 0.95 1.19
C CYS A 35 13.93 0.93 1.89
N ALA A 36 14.92 1.70 1.42
CA ALA A 36 16.20 1.85 2.12
C ALA A 36 16.06 2.48 3.51
N ASN A 37 15.01 3.27 3.73
CA ASN A 37 14.72 3.91 5.02
C ASN A 37 13.71 3.12 5.88
N SER A 38 13.27 1.94 5.43
CA SER A 38 12.37 1.08 6.19
C SER A 38 13.13 0.18 7.18
N MET A 39 12.43 -0.33 8.20
CA MET A 39 13.02 -1.26 9.18
C MET A 39 13.43 -2.60 8.54
N ASP A 40 12.76 -3.00 7.46
CA ASP A 40 13.06 -4.20 6.69
C ASP A 40 13.01 -3.88 5.18
N PRO A 41 14.16 -3.51 4.58
CA PRO A 41 14.23 -3.15 3.17
C PRO A 41 13.82 -4.26 2.22
N SER A 42 14.05 -5.54 2.59
CA SER A 42 13.67 -6.68 1.75
C SER A 42 12.16 -6.83 1.73
N PHE A 43 11.54 -6.85 2.91
CA PHE A 43 10.09 -6.89 3.03
C PHE A 43 9.43 -5.71 2.31
N CYS A 44 9.97 -4.50 2.47
CA CYS A 44 9.45 -3.33 1.77
C CYS A 44 9.48 -3.50 0.25
N SER A 45 10.61 -3.96 -0.31
CA SER A 45 10.71 -4.19 -1.77
C SER A 45 9.70 -5.21 -2.26
N ASP A 46 9.53 -6.31 -1.51
CA ASP A 46 8.57 -7.36 -1.87
C ASP A 46 7.12 -6.90 -1.73
N PHE A 47 6.82 -6.10 -0.69
CA PHE A 47 5.53 -5.45 -0.52
C PHE A 47 5.19 -4.52 -1.69
N MET A 48 6.12 -3.64 -2.06
CA MET A 48 5.95 -2.70 -3.18
C MET A 48 5.70 -3.43 -4.51
N LYS A 49 6.36 -4.56 -4.75
CA LYS A 49 6.19 -5.37 -5.97
C LYS A 49 4.92 -6.20 -5.99
N SER A 50 4.47 -6.66 -4.82
CA SER A 50 3.33 -7.59 -4.73
C SER A 50 1.99 -6.89 -4.74
N ASP A 51 1.89 -5.67 -4.18
CA ASP A 51 0.65 -4.91 -4.18
C ASP A 51 0.51 -4.06 -5.44
N ARG A 52 -0.35 -4.53 -6.36
CA ARG A 52 -0.58 -3.86 -7.65
C ARG A 52 -1.14 -2.44 -7.51
N ARG A 53 -1.74 -2.09 -6.36
CA ARG A 53 -2.25 -0.74 -6.09
C ARG A 53 -1.10 0.29 -6.01
N LEU A 54 0.09 -0.14 -5.58
CA LEU A 54 1.26 0.72 -5.42
C LEU A 54 1.90 1.10 -6.77
N ALA A 55 1.74 0.27 -7.80
CA ALA A 55 2.36 0.49 -9.11
C ALA A 55 1.86 1.76 -9.83
N SER A 56 0.65 2.25 -9.50
CA SER A 56 0.07 3.46 -10.09
C SER A 56 -0.16 4.57 -9.06
N ALA A 57 0.27 4.38 -7.83
CA ALA A 57 0.04 5.32 -6.74
C ALA A 57 1.15 6.39 -6.70
N ASP A 58 0.76 7.63 -6.44
CA ASP A 58 1.67 8.68 -6.04
C ASP A 58 2.14 8.46 -4.58
N LEU A 59 3.01 9.33 -4.08
CA LEU A 59 3.59 9.17 -2.74
C LEU A 59 2.53 9.15 -1.64
N GLU A 60 1.48 9.97 -1.76
CA GLU A 60 0.35 10.00 -0.83
C GLU A 60 -0.44 8.69 -0.89
N GLY A 61 -0.75 8.22 -2.10
CA GLY A 61 -1.41 6.93 -2.30
C GLY A 61 -0.60 5.76 -1.74
N VAL A 62 0.72 5.76 -1.91
CA VAL A 62 1.63 4.74 -1.36
C VAL A 62 1.59 4.75 0.17
N ALA A 63 1.60 5.94 0.79
CA ALA A 63 1.47 6.08 2.23
C ALA A 63 0.12 5.54 2.72
N GLN A 64 -0.99 5.95 2.09
CA GLN A 64 -2.33 5.50 2.46
C GLN A 64 -2.49 3.98 2.31
N ILE A 65 -2.05 3.40 1.19
CA ILE A 65 -2.10 1.95 0.96
C ILE A 65 -1.28 1.20 2.01
N SER A 66 -0.12 1.74 2.40
CA SER A 66 0.72 1.14 3.44
C SER A 66 0.04 1.19 4.82
N ILE A 67 -0.58 2.31 5.18
CA ILE A 67 -1.38 2.50 6.40
C ILE A 67 -2.55 1.52 6.42
N ASP A 68 -3.34 1.47 5.36
CA ASP A 68 -4.51 0.59 5.23
C ASP A 68 -4.11 -0.89 5.36
N THR A 69 -2.99 -1.27 4.73
CA THR A 69 -2.46 -2.64 4.81
C THR A 69 -2.01 -2.95 6.24
N GLY A 70 -1.28 -2.04 6.89
CA GLY A 70 -0.87 -2.16 8.29
C GLY A 70 -2.06 -2.31 9.23
N HIS A 71 -3.08 -1.47 9.08
CA HIS A 71 -4.33 -1.52 9.85
C HIS A 71 -5.08 -2.84 9.64
N SER A 72 -5.21 -3.30 8.39
CA SER A 72 -5.84 -4.58 8.07
C SER A 72 -5.10 -5.75 8.73
N LYS A 73 -3.76 -5.78 8.65
CA LYS A 73 -2.97 -6.86 9.27
C LYS A 73 -2.99 -6.81 10.79
N ALA A 74 -2.98 -5.63 11.39
CA ALA A 74 -3.15 -5.49 12.83
C ALA A 74 -4.53 -6.01 13.29
N THR A 75 -5.58 -5.71 12.53
CA THR A 75 -6.94 -6.20 12.79
C THR A 75 -7.04 -7.72 12.65
N ASP A 76 -6.47 -8.29 11.59
CA ASP A 76 -6.42 -9.75 11.38
C ASP A 76 -5.70 -10.44 12.54
N ASN A 77 -4.54 -9.90 12.93
CA ASN A 77 -3.76 -10.45 14.03
C ASN A 77 -4.47 -10.31 15.37
N LEU A 78 -5.18 -9.20 15.63
CA LEU A 78 -6.03 -9.04 16.82
C LEU A 78 -7.06 -10.16 16.92
N ASN A 79 -7.78 -10.41 15.83
CA ASN A 79 -8.80 -11.46 15.76
C ASN A 79 -8.17 -12.84 15.96
N PHE A 80 -7.01 -13.07 15.37
CA PHE A 80 -6.27 -14.32 15.50
C PHE A 80 -5.86 -14.58 16.95
N VAL A 81 -5.20 -13.62 17.62
CA VAL A 81 -4.75 -13.80 19.02
C VAL A 81 -5.92 -13.91 20.00
N LYS A 82 -7.04 -13.20 19.77
CA LYS A 82 -8.27 -13.39 20.54
C LYS A 82 -8.82 -14.81 20.40
N SER A 83 -8.85 -15.34 19.18
CA SER A 83 -9.25 -16.74 18.93
C SER A 83 -8.31 -17.73 19.64
N LEU A 84 -6.99 -17.50 19.63
CA LEU A 84 -6.03 -18.36 20.35
C LEU A 84 -6.26 -18.33 21.87
N ALA A 85 -6.50 -17.15 22.45
CA ALA A 85 -6.79 -16.99 23.87
C ALA A 85 -8.05 -17.75 24.32
N GLN A 86 -9.06 -17.83 23.44
CA GLN A 86 -10.31 -18.56 23.69
C GLN A 86 -10.16 -20.09 23.59
N LYS A 87 -9.23 -20.57 22.75
CA LYS A 87 -9.08 -22.00 22.44
C LYS A 87 -8.05 -22.72 23.29
N THR A 88 -7.09 -21.99 23.87
CA THR A 88 -6.03 -22.61 24.69
C THR A 88 -6.56 -23.05 26.05
N THR A 89 -6.10 -24.21 26.52
CA THR A 89 -6.32 -24.69 27.89
C THR A 89 -5.16 -24.37 28.84
N ASP A 90 -4.03 -23.91 28.29
CA ASP A 90 -2.88 -23.46 29.08
C ASP A 90 -3.12 -22.01 29.53
N HIS A 91 -3.21 -21.82 30.85
CA HIS A 91 -3.45 -20.51 31.47
C HIS A 91 -2.34 -19.49 31.18
N LYS A 92 -1.07 -19.92 31.16
CA LYS A 92 0.05 -19.03 30.86
C LYS A 92 0.01 -18.56 29.42
N LEU A 93 -0.31 -19.47 28.48
CA LEU A 93 -0.51 -19.08 27.08
C LEU A 93 -1.71 -18.17 26.91
N GLN A 94 -2.80 -18.39 27.65
CA GLN A 94 -3.96 -17.52 27.62
C GLN A 94 -3.60 -16.08 28.01
N ASP A 95 -2.82 -15.88 29.08
CA ASP A 95 -2.42 -14.55 29.53
C ASP A 95 -1.49 -13.86 28.53
N ILE A 96 -0.59 -14.62 27.89
CA ILE A 96 0.26 -14.11 26.80
C ILE A 96 -0.61 -13.63 25.62
N TYR A 97 -1.58 -14.44 25.18
CA TYR A 97 -2.44 -14.04 24.06
C TYR A 97 -3.33 -12.84 24.39
N LYS A 98 -3.80 -12.71 25.64
CA LYS A 98 -4.54 -11.51 26.09
C LYS A 98 -3.65 -10.27 26.03
N SER A 99 -2.39 -10.36 26.48
CA SER A 99 -1.42 -9.26 26.37
C SER A 99 -1.15 -8.87 24.92
N CYS A 100 -0.96 -9.86 24.03
CA CYS A 100 -0.86 -9.60 22.59
C CYS A 100 -2.11 -8.92 22.03
N ALA A 101 -3.31 -9.33 22.46
CA ALA A 101 -4.56 -8.72 22.03
C ALA A 101 -4.62 -7.24 22.40
N THR A 102 -4.24 -6.87 23.63
CA THR A 102 -4.16 -5.47 24.05
C THR A 102 -3.21 -4.65 23.16
N ASN A 103 -2.01 -5.18 22.87
CA ASN A 103 -1.07 -4.49 21.98
C ASN A 103 -1.63 -4.29 20.57
N TYR A 104 -2.37 -5.28 20.03
CA TYR A 104 -3.01 -5.15 18.72
C TYR A 104 -4.24 -4.23 18.73
N GLU A 105 -4.98 -4.15 19.85
CA GLU A 105 -6.06 -3.15 20.02
C GLU A 105 -5.49 -1.74 19.98
N ASP A 106 -4.38 -1.49 20.69
CA ASP A 106 -3.69 -0.21 20.66
C ASP A 106 -3.14 0.12 19.26
N ALA A 107 -2.56 -0.89 18.58
CA ALA A 107 -2.07 -0.73 17.22
C ALA A 107 -3.21 -0.35 16.25
N VAL A 108 -4.33 -1.07 16.27
CA VAL A 108 -5.52 -0.77 15.45
C VAL A 108 -6.03 0.63 15.75
N ALA A 109 -6.13 1.01 17.03
CA ALA A 109 -6.57 2.34 17.44
C ALA A 109 -5.64 3.47 16.95
N SER A 110 -4.33 3.19 16.81
CA SER A 110 -3.35 4.19 16.39
C SER A 110 -3.49 4.61 14.93
N TYR A 111 -4.06 3.77 14.06
CA TYR A 111 -4.24 4.06 12.64
C TYR A 111 -5.38 5.05 12.36
N PHE A 112 -6.36 5.23 13.26
CA PHE A 112 -7.45 6.21 13.12
C PHE A 112 -7.01 7.68 13.28
N LYS A 113 -5.71 7.94 13.44
CA LYS A 113 -5.15 9.29 13.61
C LYS A 113 -4.66 9.92 12.29
N PHE A 114 -4.75 9.18 11.19
CA PHE A 114 -4.41 9.61 9.83
C PHE A 114 -5.69 9.64 8.99
#